data_AF-A0A7R9QT64-F1
#
_entry.id   AF-A0A7R9QT64-F1
#
_cell.length_a   1.000
_cell.length_b   1.000
_cell.length_c   1.000
_cell.angle_alpha   90.00
_cell.angle_beta   90.00
_cell.angle_gamma   90.00
#
_symmetry.space_group_name_H-M   'P 1'
#
loop_
_entity.id
_entity.type
_entity.pdbx_description
1 polymer ?
#
loop_
_entity_poly.entity_id
_entity_poly.type
_entity_poly.pdbx_seq_one_letter_code
_entity_poly.pdbx_strand_id
1 'polypeptide(L)'
;MMATAPVLACQTTTFYYVGFAYIMMRRYSDAIRTFTNILVYLQRTRQMYHQYRTFQLDLIEKQTDQMYKLLSICLALHPQRIDETVLSHLTEKMSDSMQKLQKGDLKEFENVFKLSCPKFLSPVVGNYESPLANATPAPRVDPWKHQMKVFTEEVAQQYPLLEIRSYLKLYTTMPIKKLSTFVELPEDEFVRNLLCFKHKMQNLVWTKGQSGLDGEFHSESDVDFYIDKDMIHIADTKVARRYGDWFLRQIHKFDELYRLISNINL
;
A
#
# COMPACT_ATOMS: atom_id res chain seq x y z
N MET A 1 7.92 31.23 -15.84
CA MET A 1 7.01 30.27 -15.20
C MET A 1 6.69 29.07 -16.12
N MET A 2 7.67 28.60 -16.92
CA MET A 2 7.49 27.55 -17.96
C MET A 2 8.27 26.25 -17.66
N ALA A 3 9.11 26.25 -16.60
CA ALA A 3 10.00 25.15 -16.27
C ALA A 3 9.40 24.10 -15.31
N THR A 4 8.19 24.31 -14.79
CA THR A 4 7.62 23.47 -13.72
C THR A 4 6.82 22.27 -14.24
N ALA A 5 6.22 22.35 -15.44
CA ALA A 5 5.43 21.28 -16.03
C ALA A 5 6.24 19.99 -16.37
N PRO A 6 7.42 20.06 -17.03
CA PRO A 6 8.20 18.84 -17.30
C PRO A 6 8.76 18.23 -16.02
N VAL A 7 9.13 19.06 -15.03
CA VAL A 7 9.59 18.60 -13.72
C VAL A 7 8.48 17.84 -12.99
N LEU A 8 7.24 18.34 -13.06
CA LEU A 8 6.07 17.65 -12.51
C LEU A 8 5.82 16.29 -13.19
N ALA A 9 5.92 16.22 -14.51
CA ALA A 9 5.76 14.98 -15.27
C ALA A 9 6.80 13.91 -14.85
N CYS A 10 8.06 14.32 -14.73
CA CYS A 10 9.14 13.47 -14.26
C CYS A 10 8.91 13.02 -12.81
N GLN A 11 8.47 13.92 -11.94
CA GLN A 11 8.19 13.62 -10.54
C GLN A 11 7.07 12.57 -10.41
N THR A 12 5.95 12.75 -11.11
CA THR A 12 4.84 11.78 -11.13
C THR A 12 5.29 10.41 -11.64
N THR A 13 6.03 10.39 -12.74
CA THR A 13 6.53 9.14 -13.33
C THR A 13 7.48 8.41 -12.37
N THR A 14 8.38 9.15 -11.71
CA THR A 14 9.33 8.59 -10.74
C THR A 14 8.59 7.95 -9.57
N PHE A 15 7.64 8.68 -8.97
CA PHE A 15 6.86 8.14 -7.84
C PHE A 15 5.95 6.98 -8.24
N TYR A 16 5.42 6.97 -9.45
CA TYR A 16 4.66 5.84 -9.98
C TYR A 16 5.51 4.56 -10.02
N TYR A 17 6.70 4.61 -10.61
CA TYR A 17 7.59 3.45 -10.68
C TYR A 17 8.15 3.02 -9.32
N VAL A 18 8.53 3.98 -8.47
CA VAL A 18 9.01 3.71 -7.11
C VAL A 18 7.92 3.07 -6.27
N GLY A 19 6.69 3.60 -6.31
CA GLY A 19 5.55 3.02 -5.60
C GLY A 19 5.22 1.61 -6.09
N PHE A 20 5.27 1.39 -7.41
CA PHE A 20 5.09 0.06 -7.98
C PHE A 20 6.20 -0.93 -7.53
N ALA A 21 7.46 -0.49 -7.50
CA ALA A 21 8.56 -1.30 -7.00
C ALA A 21 8.37 -1.68 -5.52
N TYR A 22 7.90 -0.75 -4.68
CA TYR A 22 7.59 -1.04 -3.27
C TYR A 22 6.49 -2.10 -3.12
N ILE A 23 5.46 -2.08 -3.96
CA ILE A 23 4.42 -3.14 -3.99
C ILE A 23 5.06 -4.50 -4.26
N MET A 24 5.91 -4.59 -5.29
CA MET A 24 6.54 -5.86 -5.67
C MET A 24 7.56 -6.35 -4.61
N MET A 25 8.15 -5.44 -3.84
CA MET A 25 9.02 -5.76 -2.70
C MET A 25 8.26 -6.00 -1.39
N ARG A 26 6.92 -6.04 -1.40
CA ARG A 26 6.04 -6.21 -0.22
C ARG A 26 6.13 -5.08 0.82
N ARG A 27 6.69 -3.93 0.46
CA ARG A 27 6.76 -2.74 1.32
C ARG A 27 5.53 -1.87 1.15
N TYR A 28 4.36 -2.38 1.54
CA TYR A 28 3.07 -1.71 1.29
C TYR A 28 2.92 -0.38 2.04
N SER A 29 3.45 -0.27 3.26
CA SER A 29 3.38 1.00 4.03
C SER A 29 4.12 2.13 3.32
N ASP A 30 5.35 1.88 2.85
CA ASP A 30 6.12 2.87 2.11
C ASP A 30 5.50 3.19 0.75
N ALA A 31 4.90 2.18 0.09
CA ALA A 31 4.12 2.40 -1.13
C ALA A 31 2.92 3.33 -0.89
N ILE A 32 2.12 3.08 0.16
CA ILE A 32 0.96 3.90 0.52
C ILE A 32 1.39 5.33 0.81
N ARG A 33 2.43 5.54 1.65
CA ARG A 33 2.97 6.87 1.95
C ARG A 33 3.42 7.60 0.68
N THR A 34 4.14 6.89 -0.19
CA THR A 34 4.64 7.45 -1.45
C THR A 34 3.49 7.89 -2.36
N PHE A 35 2.48 7.03 -2.55
CA PHE A 35 1.30 7.35 -3.37
C PHE A 35 0.45 8.48 -2.76
N THR A 36 0.20 8.47 -1.45
CA THR A 36 -0.57 9.54 -0.80
C THR A 36 0.11 10.90 -0.96
N ASN A 37 1.43 10.98 -0.74
CA ASN A 37 2.18 12.24 -0.83
C ASN A 37 2.09 12.88 -2.23
N ILE A 38 2.30 12.08 -3.28
CA ILE A 38 2.25 12.56 -4.66
C ILE A 38 0.82 12.85 -5.13
N LEU A 39 -0.19 12.06 -4.71
CA LEU A 39 -1.59 12.31 -5.05
C LEU A 39 -2.10 13.62 -4.43
N VAL A 40 -1.77 13.90 -3.17
CA VAL A 40 -2.08 15.19 -2.52
C VAL A 40 -1.40 16.35 -3.25
N TYR A 41 -0.13 16.18 -3.64
CA TYR A 41 0.60 17.19 -4.40
C TYR A 41 -0.04 17.46 -5.78
N LEU A 42 -0.45 16.41 -6.50
CA LEU A 42 -1.13 16.53 -7.79
C LEU A 42 -2.49 17.21 -7.66
N GLN A 43 -3.27 16.87 -6.63
CA GLN A 43 -4.58 17.49 -6.38
C GLN A 43 -4.45 19.00 -6.13
N ARG A 44 -3.46 19.43 -5.34
CA ARG A 44 -3.20 20.85 -5.07
C ARG A 44 -2.75 21.62 -6.31
N THR A 45 -1.97 20.96 -7.17
CA THR A 45 -1.40 21.61 -8.36
C THR A 45 -2.40 21.63 -9.54
N ARG A 46 -3.52 20.89 -9.45
CA ARG A 46 -4.50 20.68 -10.53
C ARG A 46 -5.06 21.93 -11.18
N GLN A 47 -5.30 22.98 -10.40
CA GLN A 47 -5.83 24.25 -10.91
C GLN A 47 -4.80 25.07 -11.70
N MET A 48 -3.51 24.90 -11.42
CA MET A 48 -2.43 25.70 -12.01
C MET A 48 -2.04 25.25 -13.44
N TYR A 49 -2.28 23.99 -13.80
CA TYR A 49 -1.90 23.44 -15.12
C TYR A 49 -3.06 23.22 -16.09
N HIS A 50 -4.32 23.45 -15.67
CA HIS A 50 -5.49 23.35 -16.56
C HIS A 50 -5.46 24.34 -17.73
N GLN A 51 -4.65 25.40 -17.64
CA GLN A 51 -4.48 26.41 -18.70
C GLN A 51 -3.57 25.95 -19.86
N TYR A 52 -2.83 24.84 -19.75
CA TYR A 52 -1.83 24.42 -20.74
C TYR A 52 -2.04 22.97 -21.19
N ARG A 53 -3.02 22.70 -22.06
CA ARG A 53 -3.24 21.36 -22.66
C ARG A 53 -2.03 20.90 -23.46
N THR A 54 -1.18 20.07 -22.85
CA THR A 54 -0.01 19.45 -23.47
C THR A 54 -0.09 17.94 -23.31
N PHE A 55 0.46 17.18 -24.28
CA PHE A 55 0.53 15.70 -24.26
C PHE A 55 1.07 15.10 -22.94
N GLN A 56 1.94 15.84 -22.24
CA GLN A 56 2.48 15.44 -20.95
C GLN A 56 1.42 15.38 -19.84
N LEU A 57 0.37 16.20 -19.89
CA LEU A 57 -0.71 16.19 -18.90
C LEU A 57 -1.59 14.94 -19.04
N ASP A 58 -1.88 14.50 -20.27
CA ASP A 58 -2.67 13.28 -20.50
C ASP A 58 -1.94 12.05 -19.96
N LEU A 59 -0.61 12.02 -20.07
CA LEU A 59 0.23 10.98 -19.46
C LEU A 59 0.18 11.03 -17.94
N ILE A 60 0.28 12.23 -17.35
CA ILE A 60 0.18 12.43 -15.89
C ILE A 60 -1.19 11.99 -15.39
N GLU A 61 -2.28 12.36 -16.05
CA GLU A 61 -3.64 11.98 -15.64
C GLU A 61 -3.83 10.46 -15.69
N LYS A 62 -3.34 9.82 -16.77
CA LYS A 62 -3.37 8.36 -16.87
C LYS A 62 -2.55 7.68 -15.76
N GLN A 63 -1.34 8.16 -15.49
CA GLN A 63 -0.52 7.64 -14.40
C GLN A 63 -1.18 7.87 -13.04
N THR A 64 -1.80 9.03 -12.84
CA THR A 64 -2.54 9.35 -11.60
C THR A 64 -3.67 8.34 -11.37
N ASP A 65 -4.43 8.01 -12.42
CA ASP A 65 -5.48 6.99 -12.34
C ASP A 65 -4.93 5.58 -12.09
N GLN A 66 -3.76 5.25 -12.65
CA GLN A 66 -3.07 4.00 -12.33
C GLN A 66 -2.59 3.97 -10.88
N MET A 67 -2.13 5.09 -10.33
CA MET A 67 -1.69 5.20 -8.94
C MET A 67 -2.86 5.03 -7.97
N TYR A 68 -4.04 5.58 -8.27
CA TYR A 68 -5.25 5.31 -7.47
C TYR A 68 -5.61 3.81 -7.46
N LYS A 69 -5.50 3.13 -8.60
CA LYS A 69 -5.73 1.66 -8.71
C LYS A 69 -4.71 0.84 -7.92
N LEU A 70 -3.44 1.22 -7.96
CA LEU A 70 -2.40 0.57 -7.14
C LEU A 70 -2.62 0.83 -5.66
N LEU A 71 -3.04 2.04 -5.30
CA LEU A 71 -3.36 2.39 -3.92
C LEU A 71 -4.55 1.58 -3.40
N SER A 72 -5.60 1.34 -4.21
CA SER A 72 -6.72 0.48 -3.77
C SER A 72 -6.28 -0.95 -3.48
N ILE A 73 -5.37 -1.50 -4.27
CA ILE A 73 -4.76 -2.81 -4.00
C ILE A 73 -3.99 -2.77 -2.67
N CYS A 74 -3.14 -1.75 -2.47
CA CYS A 74 -2.35 -1.63 -1.25
C CYS A 74 -3.23 -1.53 -0.01
N LEU A 75 -4.33 -0.77 -0.06
CA LEU A 75 -5.25 -0.61 1.06
C LEU A 75 -6.09 -1.86 1.33
N ALA A 76 -6.42 -2.63 0.29
CA ALA A 76 -7.08 -3.92 0.45
C ALA A 76 -6.17 -4.94 1.14
N LEU A 77 -4.89 -5.00 0.76
CA LEU A 77 -3.90 -5.92 1.33
C LEU A 77 -3.36 -5.47 2.69
N HIS A 78 -3.23 -4.17 2.90
CA HIS A 78 -2.74 -3.59 4.15
C HIS A 78 -3.65 -2.42 4.57
N PRO A 79 -4.69 -2.70 5.39
CA PRO A 79 -5.57 -1.66 5.89
C PRO A 79 -4.82 -0.66 6.77
N GLN A 80 -4.60 0.54 6.22
CA GLN A 80 -3.95 1.69 6.87
C GLN A 80 -4.82 2.93 6.70
N ARG A 81 -4.78 3.85 7.67
CA ARG A 81 -5.47 5.14 7.56
C ARG A 81 -4.71 6.06 6.61
N ILE A 82 -5.42 6.59 5.62
CA ILE A 82 -4.91 7.59 4.68
C ILE A 82 -5.64 8.92 4.85
N ASP A 83 -5.16 9.96 4.17
CA ASP A 83 -5.80 11.27 4.12
C ASP A 83 -7.25 11.16 3.58
N GLU A 84 -8.18 11.85 4.23
CA GLU A 84 -9.61 11.82 3.88
C GLU A 84 -9.87 12.35 2.46
N THR A 85 -9.06 13.31 2.00
CA THR A 85 -9.19 13.89 0.66
C THR A 85 -8.89 12.86 -0.44
N VAL A 86 -7.80 12.11 -0.27
CA VAL A 86 -7.39 11.03 -1.17
C VAL A 86 -8.37 9.86 -1.09
N LEU A 87 -8.85 9.53 0.11
CA LEU A 87 -9.81 8.46 0.32
C LEU A 87 -11.17 8.77 -0.34
N SER A 88 -11.66 10.00 -0.21
CA SER A 88 -12.89 10.46 -0.86
C SER A 88 -12.79 10.30 -2.38
N HIS A 89 -11.72 10.82 -2.99
CA HIS A 89 -11.54 10.74 -4.44
C HIS A 89 -11.33 9.30 -4.93
N LEU A 90 -10.64 8.47 -4.14
CA LEU A 90 -10.48 7.04 -4.43
C LEU A 90 -11.83 6.31 -4.39
N THR A 91 -12.65 6.59 -3.38
CA THR A 91 -13.98 5.99 -3.21
C THR A 91 -14.90 6.40 -4.35
N GLU A 92 -14.89 7.66 -4.75
CA GLU A 92 -15.68 8.15 -5.90
C GLU A 92 -15.33 7.42 -7.20
N LYS A 93 -14.04 7.22 -7.49
CA LYS A 93 -13.60 6.59 -8.74
C LYS A 93 -13.70 5.07 -8.75
N MET A 94 -13.53 4.42 -7.59
CA MET A 94 -13.33 2.97 -7.51
C MET A 94 -14.16 2.27 -6.43
N SER A 95 -15.30 2.82 -6.02
CA SER A 95 -16.16 2.23 -4.97
C SER A 95 -16.47 0.74 -5.19
N ASP A 96 -16.93 0.37 -6.38
CA ASP A 96 -17.37 -1.01 -6.68
C ASP A 96 -16.17 -1.99 -6.74
N SER A 97 -15.07 -1.60 -7.40
CA SER A 97 -13.83 -2.39 -7.39
C SER A 97 -13.25 -2.52 -5.99
N MET A 98 -13.30 -1.47 -5.16
CA MET A 98 -12.79 -1.51 -3.79
C MET A 98 -13.58 -2.49 -2.91
N GLN A 99 -14.90 -2.55 -3.06
CA GLN A 99 -15.72 -3.54 -2.35
C GLN A 99 -15.38 -4.98 -2.78
N LYS A 100 -15.12 -5.22 -4.07
CA LYS A 100 -14.71 -6.55 -4.57
C LYS A 100 -13.31 -6.94 -4.10
N LEU A 101 -12.37 -5.98 -4.06
CA LEU A 101 -11.03 -6.19 -3.52
C LEU A 101 -11.06 -6.49 -2.01
N GLN A 102 -11.89 -5.79 -1.25
CA GLN A 102 -12.07 -6.07 0.19
C GLN A 102 -12.67 -7.46 0.44
N LYS A 103 -13.51 -7.97 -0.46
CA LYS A 103 -14.05 -9.33 -0.43
C LYS A 103 -13.06 -10.40 -0.88
N GLY A 104 -11.87 -10.03 -1.35
CA GLY A 104 -10.85 -11.00 -1.79
C GLY A 104 -11.05 -11.60 -3.17
N ASP A 105 -11.82 -10.95 -4.06
CA ASP A 105 -12.01 -11.49 -5.41
C ASP A 105 -10.71 -11.41 -6.23
N LEU A 106 -10.04 -12.56 -6.37
CA LEU A 106 -8.78 -12.70 -7.10
C LEU A 106 -8.86 -12.18 -8.54
N LYS A 107 -10.02 -12.32 -9.20
CA LYS A 107 -10.20 -11.84 -10.58
C LYS A 107 -10.16 -10.32 -10.65
N GLU A 108 -10.72 -9.64 -9.66
CA GLU A 108 -10.66 -8.19 -9.60
C GLU A 108 -9.23 -7.71 -9.30
N PHE A 109 -8.49 -8.41 -8.44
CA PHE A 109 -7.06 -8.14 -8.25
C PHE A 109 -6.28 -8.24 -9.57
N GLU A 110 -6.52 -9.28 -10.38
CA GLU A 110 -5.89 -9.43 -11.70
C GLU A 110 -6.28 -8.30 -12.66
N ASN A 111 -7.56 -7.91 -12.68
CA ASN A 111 -8.05 -6.84 -13.54
C ASN A 111 -7.44 -5.48 -13.18
N VAL A 112 -7.44 -5.13 -11.90
CA VAL A 112 -6.89 -3.87 -11.40
C VAL A 112 -5.38 -3.85 -11.61
N PHE A 113 -4.69 -4.96 -11.37
CA PHE A 113 -3.25 -5.11 -11.67
C PHE A 113 -2.99 -4.91 -13.17
N LYS A 114 -3.79 -5.52 -14.05
CA LYS A 114 -3.68 -5.36 -15.51
C LYS A 114 -3.80 -3.92 -16.00
N LEU A 115 -4.70 -3.15 -15.40
CA LEU A 115 -4.93 -1.75 -15.78
C LEU A 115 -3.86 -0.80 -15.22
N SER A 116 -3.22 -1.18 -14.13
CA SER A 116 -2.36 -0.30 -13.34
C SER A 116 -0.87 -0.56 -13.48
N CYS A 117 -0.48 -1.77 -13.91
CA CYS A 117 0.91 -2.15 -14.03
C CYS A 117 1.63 -1.39 -15.15
N PRO A 118 2.94 -1.12 -14.93
CA PRO A 118 3.79 -0.69 -16.01
C PRO A 118 3.98 -1.80 -17.05
N LYS A 119 4.44 -1.41 -18.25
CA LYS A 119 4.82 -2.37 -19.28
C LYS A 119 6.09 -3.11 -18.83
N PHE A 120 5.98 -4.42 -18.63
CA PHE A 120 7.14 -5.25 -18.31
C PHE A 120 7.99 -5.50 -19.54
N LEU A 121 9.31 -5.46 -19.36
CA LEU A 121 10.29 -5.79 -20.38
C LEU A 121 10.90 -7.15 -20.07
N SER A 122 11.05 -8.00 -21.08
CA SER A 122 11.84 -9.23 -20.94
C SER A 122 13.32 -8.83 -20.95
N PRO A 123 14.12 -9.19 -19.93
CA PRO A 123 15.56 -8.96 -19.95
C PRO A 123 16.28 -9.89 -20.95
N VAL A 124 15.62 -10.94 -21.43
CA VAL A 124 16.17 -11.87 -22.41
C VAL A 124 15.92 -11.34 -23.81
N VAL A 125 16.99 -10.93 -24.49
CA VAL A 125 16.98 -10.71 -25.95
C VAL A 125 16.65 -12.04 -26.63
N GLY A 126 15.60 -12.06 -27.44
CA GLY A 126 15.25 -13.23 -28.24
C GLY A 126 16.41 -13.57 -29.16
N ASN A 127 16.90 -14.81 -29.11
CA ASN A 127 17.96 -15.27 -30.00
C ASN A 127 17.33 -15.54 -31.38
N TYR A 128 17.29 -14.53 -32.25
CA TYR A 128 16.65 -14.61 -33.58
C TYR A 128 17.51 -15.34 -34.63
N GLU A 129 18.76 -15.68 -34.31
CA GLU A 129 19.75 -16.17 -35.29
C GLU A 129 20.01 -17.68 -35.26
N SER A 130 19.45 -18.45 -34.32
CA SER A 130 19.71 -19.90 -34.27
C SER A 130 18.65 -20.71 -35.03
N PRO A 131 19.02 -21.49 -36.07
CA PRO A 131 18.10 -22.40 -36.77
C PRO A 131 17.52 -23.52 -35.88
N LEU A 132 18.11 -23.75 -34.70
CA LEU A 132 17.65 -24.70 -33.68
C LEU A 132 16.57 -24.10 -32.74
N ALA A 133 16.28 -22.80 -32.83
CA ALA A 133 15.23 -22.14 -32.04
C ALA A 133 13.80 -22.65 -32.37
N ASN A 134 13.63 -23.36 -33.49
CA ASN A 134 12.37 -24.00 -33.87
C ASN A 134 12.17 -25.40 -33.25
N ALA A 135 13.22 -26.03 -32.72
CA ALA A 135 13.16 -27.41 -32.21
C ALA A 135 12.97 -27.50 -30.69
N THR A 136 13.45 -26.49 -29.95
CA THR A 136 13.15 -26.33 -28.53
C THR A 136 12.78 -24.88 -28.29
N PRO A 137 11.48 -24.57 -28.06
CA PRO A 137 11.11 -23.24 -27.62
C PRO A 137 11.73 -23.08 -26.22
N ALA A 138 12.88 -22.42 -26.13
CA ALA A 138 13.30 -21.85 -24.85
C ALA A 138 12.07 -21.08 -24.35
N PRO A 139 11.53 -21.40 -23.16
CA PRO A 139 10.23 -20.91 -22.76
C PRO A 139 10.31 -19.40 -22.76
N ARG A 140 9.70 -18.76 -23.76
CA ARG A 140 9.45 -17.33 -23.76
C ARG A 140 8.44 -17.12 -22.63
N VAL A 141 8.95 -17.02 -21.41
CA VAL A 141 8.12 -16.71 -20.25
C VAL A 141 7.63 -15.30 -20.49
N ASP A 142 6.35 -15.17 -20.84
CA ASP A 142 5.71 -13.86 -20.96
C ASP A 142 5.96 -13.10 -19.64
N PRO A 143 6.74 -12.00 -19.63
CA PRO A 143 7.11 -11.31 -18.40
C PRO A 143 5.88 -10.89 -17.60
N TRP A 144 4.82 -10.53 -18.33
CA TRP A 144 3.51 -10.25 -17.79
C TRP A 144 2.93 -11.41 -16.97
N LYS A 145 2.89 -12.62 -17.55
CA LYS A 145 2.31 -13.80 -16.88
C LYS A 145 3.11 -14.19 -15.66
N HIS A 146 4.43 -14.03 -15.72
CA HIS A 146 5.30 -14.30 -14.57
C HIS A 146 5.02 -13.34 -13.41
N GLN A 147 5.02 -12.03 -13.67
CA GLN A 147 4.75 -11.03 -12.63
C GLN A 147 3.32 -11.15 -12.08
N MET A 148 2.35 -11.43 -12.94
CA MET A 148 0.97 -11.70 -12.50
C MET A 148 0.91 -12.91 -11.58
N LYS A 149 1.57 -14.02 -11.94
CA LYS A 149 1.60 -15.23 -11.12
C LYS A 149 2.19 -14.95 -9.73
N VAL A 150 3.33 -14.26 -9.65
CA VAL A 150 3.97 -13.89 -8.38
C VAL A 150 3.04 -13.01 -7.54
N PHE A 151 2.33 -12.07 -8.17
CA PHE A 151 1.38 -11.20 -7.48
C PHE A 151 0.16 -11.99 -6.96
N THR A 152 -0.48 -12.81 -7.79
CA THR A 152 -1.65 -13.62 -7.40
C THR A 152 -1.31 -14.59 -6.27
N GLU A 153 -0.13 -15.22 -6.31
CA GLU A 153 0.36 -16.08 -5.22
C GLU A 153 0.51 -15.30 -3.91
N GLU A 154 1.01 -14.06 -3.95
CA GLU A 154 1.13 -13.24 -2.74
C GLU A 154 -0.22 -12.78 -2.19
N VAL A 155 -1.15 -12.39 -3.06
CA VAL A 155 -2.52 -12.02 -2.66
C VAL A 155 -3.22 -13.21 -1.99
N ALA A 156 -3.11 -14.41 -2.58
CA ALA A 156 -3.69 -15.62 -2.02
C ALA A 156 -3.12 -15.96 -0.63
N GLN A 157 -1.84 -15.71 -0.39
CA GLN A 157 -1.23 -15.90 0.93
C GLN A 157 -1.64 -14.84 1.96
N GLN A 158 -1.90 -13.60 1.54
CA GLN A 158 -2.23 -12.50 2.46
C GLN A 158 -3.72 -12.45 2.84
N TYR A 159 -4.62 -12.89 1.95
CA TYR A 159 -6.05 -12.84 2.20
C TYR A 159 -6.50 -13.51 3.52
N PRO A 160 -6.12 -14.76 3.85
CA PRO A 160 -6.52 -15.39 5.12
C PRO A 160 -5.98 -14.64 6.35
N LEU A 161 -4.87 -13.92 6.21
CA LEU A 161 -4.29 -13.12 7.29
C LEU A 161 -5.15 -11.89 7.62
N LEU A 162 -5.85 -11.33 6.63
CA LEU A 162 -6.78 -10.21 6.82
C LEU A 162 -8.04 -10.64 7.56
N GLU A 163 -8.55 -11.83 7.23
CA GLU A 163 -9.68 -12.42 7.91
C GLU A 163 -9.36 -12.69 9.38
N ILE A 164 -8.22 -13.34 9.66
CA ILE A 164 -7.73 -13.56 11.03
C ILE A 164 -7.55 -12.23 11.78
N ARG A 165 -6.98 -11.20 11.13
CA ARG A 165 -6.85 -9.86 11.73
C ARG A 165 -8.19 -9.28 12.16
N SER A 166 -9.23 -9.46 11.34
CA SER A 166 -10.56 -8.93 11.62
C SER A 166 -11.16 -9.56 12.89
N TYR A 167 -10.97 -10.86 13.08
CA TYR A 167 -11.38 -11.57 14.29
C TYR A 167 -10.55 -11.15 15.50
N LEU A 168 -9.22 -11.12 15.38
CA LEU A 168 -8.34 -10.74 16.50
C LEU A 168 -8.65 -9.34 17.03
N LYS A 169 -9.08 -8.41 16.17
CA LYS A 169 -9.46 -7.05 16.59
C LYS A 169 -10.68 -6.99 17.52
N LEU A 170 -11.55 -8.00 17.48
CA LEU A 170 -12.81 -8.00 18.26
C LEU A 170 -12.64 -8.62 19.65
N TYR A 171 -11.52 -9.30 19.92
CA TYR A 171 -11.30 -10.05 21.14
C TYR A 171 -10.05 -9.55 21.87
N THR A 172 -10.05 -9.67 23.20
CA THR A 172 -8.90 -9.37 24.05
C THR A 172 -8.13 -10.65 24.40
N THR A 173 -8.86 -11.73 24.70
CA THR A 173 -8.29 -13.06 24.98
C THR A 173 -9.23 -14.13 24.47
N MET A 174 -8.71 -15.13 23.74
CA MET A 174 -9.53 -16.25 23.25
C MET A 174 -8.70 -17.54 23.11
N PRO A 175 -9.26 -18.71 23.46
CA PRO A 175 -8.56 -19.97 23.24
C PRO A 175 -8.48 -20.32 21.75
N ILE A 176 -7.38 -20.96 21.34
CA ILE A 176 -7.08 -21.31 19.95
C ILE A 176 -8.22 -22.12 19.33
N LYS A 177 -8.76 -23.09 20.08
CA LYS A 177 -9.87 -23.96 19.64
C LYS A 177 -11.13 -23.22 19.22
N LYS A 178 -11.45 -22.11 19.91
CA LYS A 178 -12.63 -21.32 19.57
C LYS A 178 -12.41 -20.52 18.30
N LEU A 179 -11.23 -19.91 18.15
CA LEU A 179 -10.89 -19.17 16.94
C LEU A 179 -10.77 -20.08 15.72
N SER A 180 -10.17 -21.26 15.86
CA SER A 180 -10.08 -22.23 14.77
C SER A 180 -11.47 -22.69 14.31
N THR A 181 -12.41 -22.88 15.26
CA THR A 181 -13.81 -23.16 14.95
C THR A 181 -14.49 -22.00 14.21
N PHE A 182 -14.20 -20.74 14.56
CA PHE A 182 -14.78 -19.58 13.86
C PHE A 182 -14.25 -19.40 12.43
N VAL A 183 -12.97 -19.70 12.20
CA VAL A 183 -12.33 -19.61 10.88
C VAL A 183 -12.54 -20.90 10.06
N GLU A 184 -13.19 -21.92 10.65
CA GLU A 184 -13.42 -23.23 10.02
C GLU A 184 -12.14 -23.94 9.57
N LEU A 185 -11.04 -23.71 10.28
CA LEU A 185 -9.73 -24.32 10.02
C LEU A 185 -9.34 -25.30 11.13
N PRO A 186 -8.57 -26.35 10.83
CA PRO A 186 -8.00 -27.19 11.87
C PRO A 186 -7.02 -26.39 12.74
N GLU A 187 -6.93 -26.75 14.02
CA GLU A 187 -6.11 -26.03 15.02
C GLU A 187 -4.65 -25.85 14.56
N ASP A 188 -4.06 -26.89 13.97
CA ASP A 188 -2.68 -26.86 13.47
C ASP A 188 -2.48 -25.86 12.32
N GLU A 189 -3.42 -25.75 11.39
CA GLU A 189 -3.35 -24.76 10.30
C GLU A 189 -3.56 -23.34 10.82
N PHE A 190 -4.46 -23.18 11.78
CA PHE A 190 -4.72 -21.88 12.38
C PHE A 190 -3.47 -21.36 13.12
N VAL A 191 -2.76 -22.22 13.86
CA VAL A 191 -1.48 -21.85 14.50
C VAL A 191 -0.41 -21.51 13.47
N ARG A 192 -0.30 -22.26 12.36
CA ARG A 192 0.61 -21.91 11.26
C ARG A 192 0.28 -20.54 10.67
N ASN A 193 -1.01 -20.25 10.44
CA ASN A 193 -1.45 -18.97 9.90
C ASN A 193 -1.22 -17.81 10.87
N LEU A 194 -1.36 -18.02 12.19
CA LEU A 194 -0.98 -17.04 13.22
C LEU A 194 0.52 -16.73 13.21
N LEU A 195 1.37 -17.75 13.03
CA LEU A 195 2.81 -17.55 12.95
C LEU A 195 3.18 -16.78 11.67
N CYS A 196 2.57 -17.14 10.54
CA CYS A 196 2.67 -16.40 9.28
C CYS A 196 2.18 -14.95 9.43
N PHE A 197 1.10 -14.73 10.17
CA PHE A 197 0.59 -13.39 10.49
C PHE A 197 1.66 -12.58 11.21
N LYS A 198 2.25 -13.12 12.29
CA LYS A 198 3.29 -12.41 13.05
C LYS A 198 4.52 -12.08 12.20
N HIS A 199 4.92 -12.99 11.32
CA HIS A 199 6.02 -12.75 10.38
C HIS A 199 5.67 -11.68 9.34
N LYS A 200 4.51 -11.76 8.67
CA LYS A 200 4.09 -10.81 7.63
C LYS A 200 3.66 -9.44 8.17
N MET A 201 3.39 -9.32 9.47
CA MET A 201 3.14 -8.03 10.13
C MET A 201 4.43 -7.23 10.37
N GLN A 202 5.59 -7.88 10.36
CA GLN A 202 6.88 -7.21 10.46
C GLN A 202 7.33 -6.77 9.06
N ASN A 203 7.06 -5.51 8.72
CA ASN A 203 7.47 -4.95 7.46
C ASN A 203 8.71 -4.06 7.64
N LEU A 204 9.59 -4.11 6.65
CA LEU A 204 10.70 -3.18 6.56
C LEU A 204 10.16 -1.81 6.14
N VAL A 205 10.19 -0.85 7.06
CA VAL A 205 9.70 0.51 6.85
C VAL A 205 10.88 1.46 6.78
N TRP A 206 10.84 2.38 5.82
CA TRP A 206 11.85 3.43 5.74
C TRP A 206 11.67 4.39 6.92
N THR A 207 12.72 4.56 7.73
CA THR A 207 12.71 5.47 8.90
C THR A 207 13.53 6.71 8.62
N LYS A 208 14.84 6.56 8.42
CA LYS A 208 15.81 7.63 8.18
C LYS A 208 16.97 7.11 7.35
N GLY A 209 17.42 7.89 6.38
CA GLY A 209 18.60 7.56 5.57
C GLY A 209 18.58 8.26 4.22
N GLN A 210 19.70 8.26 3.52
CA GLN A 210 19.77 8.74 2.12
C GLN A 210 19.30 7.65 1.14
N SER A 211 19.40 6.37 1.52
CA SER A 211 18.91 5.23 0.77
C SER A 211 17.43 4.98 1.09
N GLY A 212 16.58 4.93 0.07
CA GLY A 212 15.17 4.53 0.21
C GLY A 212 14.98 3.02 0.46
N LEU A 213 16.04 2.23 0.29
CA LEU A 213 16.03 0.78 0.54
C LEU A 213 16.35 0.43 2.00
N ASP A 214 16.99 1.34 2.72
CA ASP A 214 17.31 1.13 4.13
C ASP A 214 16.05 1.31 4.98
N GLY A 215 15.93 0.55 6.06
CA GLY A 215 14.78 0.61 6.92
C GLY A 215 14.97 -0.22 8.18
N GLU A 216 14.04 -0.04 9.10
CA GLU A 216 13.94 -0.84 10.32
C GLU A 216 12.66 -1.67 10.25
N PHE A 217 12.67 -2.84 10.87
CA PHE A 217 11.47 -3.65 10.98
C PHE A 217 10.50 -2.98 11.95
N HIS A 218 9.35 -2.54 11.42
CA HIS A 218 8.27 -1.99 12.21
C HIS A 218 7.04 -2.88 12.09
N SER A 219 6.42 -3.16 13.24
CA SER A 219 5.07 -3.69 13.27
C SER A 219 4.11 -2.50 13.22
N GLU A 220 3.47 -2.29 12.07
CA GLU A 220 2.47 -1.23 11.87
C GLU A 220 1.04 -1.76 12.01
N SER A 221 0.89 -3.01 12.48
CA SER A 221 -0.41 -3.57 12.82
C SER A 221 -1.01 -2.83 14.00
N ASP A 222 -2.33 -2.61 13.95
CA ASP A 222 -3.09 -2.13 15.11
C ASP A 222 -3.19 -3.18 16.23
N VAL A 223 -2.85 -4.44 15.92
CA VAL A 223 -3.07 -5.60 16.79
C VAL A 223 -1.76 -6.37 16.91
N ASP A 224 -1.31 -6.58 18.14
CA ASP A 224 -0.24 -7.54 18.49
C ASP A 224 -0.82 -8.64 19.37
N PHE A 225 -0.19 -9.81 19.36
CA PHE A 225 -0.59 -10.90 20.22
C PHE A 225 0.58 -11.81 20.60
N TYR A 226 0.35 -12.52 21.69
CA TYR A 226 1.17 -13.65 22.10
C TYR A 226 0.29 -14.84 22.45
N ILE A 227 0.88 -16.03 22.38
CA ILE A 227 0.22 -17.29 22.69
C ILE A 227 0.78 -17.76 24.03
N ASP A 228 -0.08 -17.87 25.04
CA ASP A 228 0.23 -18.53 26.30
C ASP A 228 -0.51 -19.87 26.36
N LYS A 229 0.25 -20.97 26.20
CA LYS A 229 -0.27 -22.33 26.08
C LYS A 229 -1.31 -22.47 24.96
N ASP A 230 -2.60 -22.46 25.31
CA ASP A 230 -3.75 -22.62 24.41
C ASP A 230 -4.60 -21.33 24.32
N MET A 231 -4.12 -20.23 24.93
CA MET A 231 -4.81 -18.94 24.97
C MET A 231 -4.05 -17.89 24.18
N ILE A 232 -4.74 -17.22 23.26
CA ILE A 232 -4.20 -16.07 22.54
C ILE A 232 -4.55 -14.82 23.32
N HIS A 233 -3.52 -14.06 23.69
CA HIS A 233 -3.66 -12.76 24.34
C HIS A 233 -3.38 -11.66 23.33
N ILE A 234 -4.38 -10.83 23.11
CA ILE A 234 -4.36 -9.79 22.08
C ILE A 234 -4.16 -8.45 22.79
N ALA A 235 -3.10 -7.76 22.40
CA ALA A 235 -2.80 -6.40 22.83
C ALA A 235 -3.13 -5.43 21.69
N ASP A 236 -3.95 -4.43 21.99
CA ASP A 236 -4.11 -3.28 21.10
C ASP A 236 -2.81 -2.46 21.17
N THR A 237 -2.10 -2.38 20.05
CA THR A 237 -0.86 -1.61 19.95
C THR A 237 -1.12 -0.17 19.54
N LYS A 238 -2.37 0.20 19.25
CA LYS A 238 -2.74 1.61 19.21
C LYS A 238 -2.52 2.19 20.59
N VAL A 239 -1.37 2.82 20.74
CA VAL A 239 -1.20 3.88 21.72
C VAL A 239 -2.24 4.92 21.33
N ALA A 240 -3.37 4.94 22.05
CA ALA A 240 -4.32 6.03 21.98
C ALA A 240 -3.49 7.30 22.02
N ARG A 241 -3.67 8.17 21.02
CA ARG A 241 -2.94 9.44 20.93
C ARG A 241 -3.01 10.04 22.32
N ARG A 242 -1.88 10.19 23.02
CA ARG A 242 -1.87 10.71 24.39
C ARG A 242 -2.55 12.06 24.32
N TYR A 243 -3.84 12.08 24.65
CA TYR A 243 -4.70 13.21 24.33
C TYR A 243 -4.11 14.44 25.04
N GLY A 244 -3.61 14.24 26.27
CA GLY A 244 -2.79 15.19 27.01
C GLY A 244 -1.63 15.75 26.18
N ASP A 245 -0.70 14.93 25.69
CA ASP A 245 0.50 15.41 24.96
C ASP A 245 0.16 16.09 23.62
N TRP A 246 -0.90 15.66 22.95
CA TRP A 246 -1.36 16.30 21.71
C TRP A 246 -2.06 17.63 22.01
N PHE A 247 -2.94 17.65 23.01
CA PHE A 247 -3.67 18.83 23.48
C PHE A 247 -2.71 19.89 24.04
N LEU A 248 -1.73 19.48 24.86
CA LEU A 248 -0.67 20.34 25.38
C LEU A 248 0.16 20.96 24.25
N ARG A 249 0.56 20.16 23.24
CA ARG A 249 1.25 20.70 22.06
C ARG A 249 0.40 21.70 21.29
N GLN A 250 -0.90 21.46 21.20
CA GLN A 250 -1.81 22.38 20.52
C GLN A 250 -2.03 23.66 21.32
N ILE A 251 -2.10 23.59 22.65
CA ILE A 251 -2.10 24.75 23.55
C ILE A 251 -0.82 25.56 23.35
N HIS A 252 0.35 24.91 23.37
CA HIS A 252 1.63 25.61 23.17
C HIS A 252 1.69 26.31 21.81
N LYS A 253 1.24 25.66 20.73
CA LYS A 253 1.15 26.29 19.41
C LYS A 253 0.17 27.46 19.38
N PHE A 254 -0.96 27.34 20.09
CA PHE A 254 -1.92 28.44 20.21
C PHE A 254 -1.36 29.61 21.01
N ASP A 255 -0.62 29.37 22.10
CA ASP A 255 0.04 30.40 22.89
C ASP A 255 1.16 31.08 22.10
N GLU A 256 1.94 30.32 21.33
CA GLU A 256 2.92 30.89 20.38
C GLU A 256 2.25 31.78 19.33
N LEU A 257 1.16 31.32 18.71
CA LEU A 257 0.39 32.12 17.76
C LEU A 257 -0.19 33.38 18.42
N TYR A 258 -0.71 33.26 19.64
CA TYR A 258 -1.26 34.39 20.39
C TYR A 258 -0.18 35.42 20.71
N ARG A 259 1.02 34.99 21.13
CA ARG A 259 2.18 35.89 21.32
C ARG A 259 2.61 36.54 20.02
N LEU A 260 2.63 35.78 18.93
CA LEU A 260 2.99 36.30 17.61
C LEU A 260 1.99 37.37 17.13
N ILE A 261 0.69 37.13 17.33
CA ILE A 261 -0.37 38.10 17.03
C ILE A 261 -0.30 39.32 17.96
N SER A 262 -0.06 39.11 19.26
CA SER A 262 0.12 40.19 20.24
C SER A 262 1.32 41.07 19.90
N ASN A 263 2.39 40.49 19.33
CA ASN A 263 3.56 41.21 18.86
C ASN A 263 3.36 41.87 17.49
N ILE A 264 2.31 41.47 16.75
CA ILE A 264 1.92 42.03 15.44
C ILE A 264 0.94 43.22 15.60
N ASN A 265 0.59 43.61 16.83
CA ASN A 265 -0.20 44.82 17.03
C ASN A 265 0.54 46.07 16.52
N LEU A 266 0.03 46.59 15.40
CA LEU A 266 -0.17 48.02 15.10
C LEU A 266 -0.71 48.77 16.32
#